data_AF-A0A4Y4M7J2-F1
#
_entry.id   AF-A0A4Y4M7J2-F1
#
_cell.length_a   1.000
_cell.length_b   1.000
_cell.length_c   1.000
_cell.angle_alpha   90.00
_cell.angle_beta   90.00
_cell.angle_gamma   90.00
#
_symmetry.space_group_name_H-M   'P 1'
#
loop_
_entity.id
_entity.type
_entity.pdbx_description
1 polymer ?
#
loop_
_entity_poly.entity_id
_entity_poly.type
_entity_poly.pdbx_seq_one_letter_code
_entity_poly.pdbx_strand_id
1 'polypeptide(L)'
;MKLKISLILTVLATGLIFAQQKAEKPKFNQELATSLGADKYGMRPYTVVMLTTGTAKIEDKAQMSELMKGHMTNIGKLANEGKIVVAGPFLEKNKENYRGMFIFNTKSKEEAEQWVKTDPAVQAGVFNYEIFPWYGSAALPLYLKHHGEIAKENP
;
A
#
# COMPACT_ATOMS: atom_id res chain seq x y z
N MET A 1 65.45 -9.79 5.53
CA MET A 1 64.13 -10.16 6.08
C MET A 1 63.26 -8.97 6.52
N LYS A 2 63.74 -7.71 6.57
CA LYS A 2 62.91 -6.55 6.95
C LYS A 2 62.29 -5.75 5.78
N LEU A 3 62.79 -5.92 4.55
CA LEU A 3 62.35 -5.12 3.40
C LEU A 3 61.10 -5.67 2.68
N LYS A 4 60.84 -6.99 2.76
CA LYS A 4 59.69 -7.62 2.08
C LYS A 4 58.36 -7.48 2.85
N ILE A 5 58.42 -7.17 4.15
CA ILE A 5 57.23 -7.00 4.99
C ILE A 5 56.65 -5.59 4.82
N SER A 6 57.48 -4.58 4.51
CA SER A 6 57.02 -3.19 4.30
C SER A 6 56.20 -3.02 3.01
N LEU A 7 56.53 -3.77 1.95
CA LEU A 7 55.85 -3.63 0.65
C LEU A 7 54.41 -4.20 0.66
N ILE A 8 54.13 -5.18 1.54
CA ILE A 8 52.79 -5.79 1.66
C ILE A 8 51.84 -4.88 2.45
N LEU A 9 52.35 -4.05 3.37
CA LEU A 9 51.53 -3.13 4.14
C LEU A 9 51.02 -1.93 3.32
N THR A 10 51.69 -1.59 2.21
CA THR A 10 51.33 -0.42 1.40
C THR A 10 50.25 -0.75 0.36
N VAL A 11 50.13 -2.01 -0.06
CA VAL A 11 49.11 -2.47 -1.02
C VAL A 11 47.75 -2.72 -0.35
N LEU A 12 47.71 -3.00 0.96
CA LEU A 12 46.44 -3.16 1.68
C LEU A 12 45.73 -1.83 1.99
N ALA A 13 46.45 -0.70 1.98
CA ALA A 13 45.89 0.61 2.31
C ALA A 13 45.14 1.28 1.15
N THR A 14 45.41 0.90 -0.11
CA THR A 14 44.74 1.48 -1.29
C THR A 14 43.43 0.78 -1.67
N GLY A 15 43.18 -0.42 -1.16
CA GLY A 15 41.93 -1.16 -1.40
C GLY A 15 40.72 -0.68 -0.56
N LEU A 16 40.94 0.07 0.51
CA LEU A 16 39.88 0.51 1.43
C LEU A 16 39.20 1.83 1.03
N ILE A 17 39.78 2.60 0.10
CA ILE A 17 39.25 3.94 -0.24
C ILE A 17 38.15 3.88 -1.32
N PHE A 18 38.09 2.82 -2.13
CA PHE A 18 37.03 2.65 -3.14
C PHE A 18 35.73 2.04 -2.60
N ALA A 19 35.66 1.66 -1.33
CA ALA A 19 34.50 1.00 -0.74
C ALA A 19 33.47 1.96 -0.11
N GLN A 20 33.74 3.28 -0.09
CA GLN A 20 32.75 4.28 0.30
C GLN A 20 32.26 5.05 -0.93
N GLN A 21 31.48 4.39 -1.79
CA GLN A 21 30.48 5.13 -2.56
C GLN A 21 29.55 5.79 -1.53
N LYS A 22 29.76 7.09 -1.26
CA LYS A 22 28.77 7.90 -0.57
C LYS A 22 27.49 7.78 -1.41
N ALA A 23 26.48 7.10 -0.87
CA ALA A 23 25.15 7.07 -1.48
C ALA A 23 24.72 8.53 -1.69
N GLU A 24 24.68 8.98 -2.94
CA GLU A 24 24.15 10.30 -3.25
C GLU A 24 22.70 10.33 -2.79
N LYS A 25 22.35 11.36 -2.00
CA LYS A 25 20.96 11.54 -1.60
C LYS A 25 20.12 11.68 -2.87
N PRO A 26 18.95 11.00 -2.96
CA PRO A 26 18.06 11.16 -4.10
C PRO A 26 17.81 12.65 -4.36
N LYS A 27 18.09 13.11 -5.58
CA LYS A 27 17.80 14.50 -5.97
C LYS A 27 16.29 14.70 -5.94
N PHE A 28 15.84 15.76 -5.27
CA PHE A 28 14.43 16.11 -5.22
C PHE A 28 13.86 16.32 -6.63
N ASN A 29 12.76 15.63 -6.95
CA ASN A 29 12.05 15.73 -8.22
C ASN A 29 10.77 16.54 -8.03
N GLN A 30 10.83 17.84 -8.36
CA GLN A 30 9.71 18.78 -8.20
C GLN A 30 8.50 18.40 -9.05
N GLU A 31 8.69 17.96 -10.29
CA GLU A 31 7.61 17.59 -11.20
C GLU A 31 6.83 16.37 -10.67
N LEU A 32 7.57 15.36 -10.20
CA LEU A 32 6.96 14.17 -9.59
C LEU A 32 6.23 14.52 -8.29
N ALA A 33 6.84 15.35 -7.44
CA ALA A 33 6.19 15.80 -6.20
C ALA A 33 4.88 16.56 -6.49
N THR A 34 4.89 17.48 -7.46
CA THR A 34 3.70 18.23 -7.87
C THR A 34 2.63 17.32 -8.48
N SER A 35 2.99 16.41 -9.38
CA SER A 35 2.02 15.49 -10.01
C SER A 35 1.37 14.52 -9.02
N LEU A 36 2.09 14.13 -7.96
CA LEU A 36 1.54 13.30 -6.89
C LEU A 36 0.81 14.11 -5.82
N GLY A 37 0.83 15.45 -5.88
CA GLY A 37 0.24 16.31 -4.85
C GLY A 37 0.94 16.18 -3.49
N ALA A 38 2.25 15.95 -3.52
CA ALA A 38 3.08 15.82 -2.34
C ALA A 38 3.34 17.18 -1.68
N ASP A 39 3.37 17.20 -0.36
CA ASP A 39 3.89 18.33 0.41
C ASP A 39 5.43 18.30 0.47
N LYS A 40 6.02 19.21 1.26
CA LYS A 40 7.48 19.33 1.42
C LYS A 40 8.16 18.06 1.98
N TYR A 41 7.40 17.13 2.56
CA TYR A 41 7.91 15.87 3.09
C TYR A 41 7.75 14.70 2.12
N GLY A 42 7.16 14.91 0.93
CA GLY A 42 6.83 13.82 0.03
C GLY A 42 5.55 13.08 0.41
N MET A 43 4.69 13.71 1.22
CA MET A 43 3.52 13.09 1.83
C MET A 43 2.24 13.82 1.43
N ARG A 44 1.08 13.17 1.61
CA ARG A 44 -0.24 13.80 1.38
C ARG A 44 -1.35 13.11 2.18
N PRO A 45 -2.51 13.77 2.37
CA PRO A 45 -3.65 13.14 3.01
C PRO A 45 -4.33 12.10 2.11
N TYR A 46 -4.78 11.04 2.74
CA TYR A 46 -5.55 9.90 2.24
C TYR A 46 -6.67 9.58 3.24
N THR A 47 -7.43 8.53 2.95
CA THR A 47 -8.39 7.95 3.87
C THR A 47 -8.12 6.46 4.01
N VAL A 48 -7.99 5.98 5.25
CA VAL A 48 -7.90 4.56 5.56
C VAL A 48 -9.28 4.05 5.94
N VAL A 49 -9.63 2.88 5.41
CA VAL A 49 -10.84 2.17 5.79
C VAL A 49 -10.46 0.84 6.41
N MET A 50 -11.00 0.57 7.58
CA MET A 50 -10.84 -0.69 8.30
C MET A 50 -12.14 -1.48 8.17
N LEU A 51 -12.11 -2.64 7.54
CA LEU A 51 -13.27 -3.52 7.47
C LEU A 51 -13.35 -4.39 8.72
N THR A 52 -14.54 -4.51 9.30
CA THR A 52 -14.86 -5.41 10.41
C THR A 52 -15.95 -6.39 10.00
N THR A 53 -16.17 -7.43 10.79
CA THR A 53 -17.31 -8.34 10.54
C THR A 53 -18.61 -7.61 10.82
N GLY A 54 -19.53 -7.63 9.86
CA GLY A 54 -20.87 -7.08 10.02
C GLY A 54 -21.81 -8.02 10.79
N THR A 55 -23.07 -7.62 10.93
CA THR A 55 -24.08 -8.38 11.70
C THR A 55 -24.91 -9.33 10.85
N ALA A 56 -24.76 -9.30 9.52
CA ALA A 56 -25.53 -10.17 8.64
C ALA A 56 -25.14 -11.65 8.84
N LYS A 57 -26.15 -12.51 8.95
CA LYS A 57 -25.99 -13.96 8.99
C LYS A 57 -26.45 -14.54 7.66
N ILE A 58 -25.49 -14.87 6.80
CA ILE A 58 -25.74 -15.49 5.50
C ILE A 58 -25.26 -16.94 5.59
N GLU A 59 -26.20 -17.87 5.77
CA GLU A 59 -25.92 -19.30 5.90
C GLU A 59 -25.79 -20.00 4.54
N ASP A 60 -26.39 -19.43 3.50
CA ASP A 60 -26.26 -19.91 2.13
C ASP A 60 -24.85 -19.62 1.60
N LYS A 61 -24.09 -20.70 1.37
CA LYS A 61 -22.72 -20.65 0.86
C LYS A 61 -22.65 -20.08 -0.56
N ALA A 62 -23.63 -20.36 -1.42
CA ALA A 62 -23.67 -19.83 -2.78
C ALA A 62 -23.89 -18.32 -2.76
N GLN A 63 -24.80 -17.84 -1.90
CA GLN A 63 -25.02 -16.41 -1.71
C GLN A 63 -23.78 -15.70 -1.15
N MET A 64 -23.15 -16.25 -0.12
CA MET A 64 -21.91 -15.68 0.44
C MET A 64 -20.79 -15.63 -0.60
N SER A 65 -20.62 -16.70 -1.39
CA SER A 65 -19.62 -16.76 -2.45
C SER A 65 -19.83 -15.65 -3.49
N GLU A 66 -21.07 -15.42 -3.91
CA GLU A 66 -21.39 -14.36 -4.88
C GLU A 66 -21.10 -12.96 -4.31
N LEU A 67 -21.42 -12.71 -3.04
CA LEU A 67 -21.10 -11.46 -2.36
C LEU A 67 -19.58 -11.22 -2.29
N MET A 68 -18.80 -12.24 -1.94
CA MET A 68 -17.34 -12.14 -1.87
C MET A 68 -16.70 -11.97 -3.26
N LYS A 69 -17.25 -12.59 -4.30
CA LYS A 69 -16.83 -12.33 -5.68
C LYS A 69 -17.14 -10.89 -6.10
N GLY A 70 -18.32 -10.38 -5.72
CA GLY A 70 -18.70 -8.99 -5.90
C GLY A 70 -17.76 -8.02 -5.19
N HIS A 71 -17.37 -8.34 -3.96
CA HIS A 71 -16.38 -7.59 -3.17
C HIS A 71 -15.04 -7.47 -3.89
N MET A 72 -14.47 -8.60 -4.35
CA MET A 72 -13.20 -8.59 -5.08
C MET A 72 -13.29 -7.84 -6.41
N THR A 73 -14.40 -7.99 -7.13
CA THR A 73 -14.67 -7.26 -8.38
C THR A 73 -14.73 -5.75 -8.15
N ASN A 74 -15.37 -5.32 -7.05
CA ASN A 74 -15.45 -3.91 -6.68
C ASN A 74 -14.09 -3.33 -6.31
N ILE A 75 -13.26 -4.07 -5.56
CA ILE A 75 -11.88 -3.67 -5.24
C ILE A 75 -11.08 -3.46 -6.54
N GLY A 76 -11.12 -4.43 -7.46
CA GLY A 76 -10.42 -4.34 -8.74
C GLY A 76 -10.88 -3.14 -9.57
N LYS A 77 -12.19 -2.90 -9.65
CA LYS A 77 -12.76 -1.71 -10.32
C LYS A 77 -12.22 -0.41 -9.71
N LEU A 78 -12.30 -0.27 -8.39
CA LEU A 78 -11.87 0.95 -7.69
C LEU A 78 -10.34 1.16 -7.78
N ALA A 79 -9.55 0.08 -7.81
CA ALA A 79 -8.12 0.15 -8.05
C ALA A 79 -7.81 0.63 -9.48
N ASN A 80 -8.51 0.11 -10.49
CA ASN A 80 -8.39 0.54 -11.89
C ASN A 80 -8.78 2.00 -12.10
N GLU A 81 -9.78 2.49 -11.35
CA GLU A 81 -10.19 3.90 -11.33
C GLU A 81 -9.22 4.80 -10.54
N GLY A 82 -8.16 4.24 -9.95
CA GLY A 82 -7.18 4.99 -9.15
C GLY A 82 -7.71 5.48 -7.80
N LYS A 83 -8.86 4.95 -7.36
CA LYS A 83 -9.52 5.31 -6.10
C LYS A 83 -8.93 4.55 -4.93
N ILE A 84 -8.67 3.26 -5.06
CA ILE A 84 -7.94 2.47 -4.06
C ILE A 84 -6.45 2.48 -4.41
N VAL A 85 -5.59 2.85 -3.46
CA VAL A 85 -4.14 2.74 -3.62
C VAL A 85 -3.58 1.50 -2.94
N VAL A 86 -4.21 1.00 -1.87
CA VAL A 86 -3.83 -0.24 -1.17
C VAL A 86 -5.11 -0.95 -0.77
N ALA A 87 -5.18 -2.26 -0.98
CA ALA A 87 -6.22 -3.12 -0.42
C ALA A 87 -5.63 -4.47 -0.02
N GLY A 88 -6.04 -4.99 1.14
CA GLY A 88 -5.64 -6.33 1.56
C GLY A 88 -6.28 -6.78 2.86
N PRO A 89 -6.39 -8.10 3.07
CA PRO A 89 -6.87 -8.67 4.32
C PRO A 89 -5.81 -8.59 5.41
N PHE A 90 -6.24 -8.61 6.68
CA PHE A 90 -5.36 -8.94 7.78
C PHE A 90 -5.15 -10.46 7.82
N LEU A 91 -3.89 -10.89 7.94
CA LEU A 91 -3.53 -12.32 7.93
C LEU A 91 -4.02 -13.08 9.16
N GLU A 92 -4.15 -12.40 10.28
CA GLU A 92 -4.53 -12.98 11.57
C GLU A 92 -5.77 -12.31 12.14
N LYS A 93 -6.48 -13.08 12.98
CA LYS A 93 -7.52 -12.50 13.83
C LYS A 93 -6.86 -11.54 14.81
N ASN A 94 -7.42 -10.35 14.93
CA ASN A 94 -6.97 -9.32 15.85
C ASN A 94 -8.09 -8.99 16.84
N LYS A 95 -7.72 -8.36 17.96
CA LYS A 95 -8.63 -7.98 19.05
C LYS A 95 -9.77 -7.06 18.62
N GLU A 96 -9.58 -6.27 17.56
CA GLU A 96 -10.57 -5.33 17.03
C GLU A 96 -11.47 -5.97 15.95
N ASN A 97 -11.28 -7.28 15.67
CA ASN A 97 -12.03 -8.02 14.66
C ASN A 97 -11.94 -7.43 13.23
N TYR A 98 -10.82 -6.76 12.92
CA TYR A 98 -10.56 -6.30 11.56
C TYR A 98 -10.34 -7.46 10.59
N ARG A 99 -10.90 -7.33 9.39
CA ARG A 99 -10.85 -8.31 8.30
C ARG A 99 -9.92 -7.88 7.18
N GLY A 100 -9.90 -6.59 6.88
CA GLY A 100 -9.01 -6.02 5.88
C GLY A 100 -8.93 -4.50 6.01
N MET A 101 -8.08 -3.91 5.20
CA MET A 101 -7.94 -2.47 5.13
C MET A 101 -7.83 -1.98 3.69
N PHE A 102 -8.34 -0.78 3.47
CA PHE A 102 -8.15 -0.02 2.24
C PHE A 102 -7.45 1.30 2.55
N ILE A 103 -6.65 1.77 1.60
CA ILE A 103 -6.21 3.16 1.54
C ILE A 103 -6.82 3.74 0.27
N PHE A 104 -7.70 4.71 0.44
CA PHE A 104 -8.33 5.44 -0.64
C PHE A 104 -7.56 6.72 -0.98
N ASN A 105 -7.48 7.01 -2.27
CA ASN A 105 -6.86 8.17 -2.89
C ASN A 105 -7.71 9.45 -2.74
N THR A 106 -8.22 9.70 -1.54
CA THR A 106 -9.00 10.89 -1.23
C THR A 106 -8.76 11.32 0.21
N LYS A 107 -8.86 12.63 0.46
CA LYS A 107 -8.86 13.23 1.80
C LYS A 107 -10.27 13.37 2.38
N SER A 108 -11.32 13.12 1.60
CA SER A 108 -12.71 13.24 2.04
C SER A 108 -13.21 11.90 2.57
N LYS A 109 -13.72 11.91 3.81
CA LYS A 109 -14.36 10.72 4.39
C LYS A 109 -15.65 10.38 3.66
N GLU A 110 -16.37 11.39 3.21
CA GLU A 110 -17.65 11.28 2.53
C GLU A 110 -17.46 10.59 1.16
N GLU A 111 -16.44 11.00 0.41
CA GLU A 111 -16.10 10.37 -0.86
C GLU A 111 -15.62 8.92 -0.66
N ALA A 112 -14.75 8.68 0.33
CA ALA A 112 -14.34 7.32 0.67
C ALA A 112 -15.55 6.45 1.07
N GLU A 113 -16.49 6.99 1.83
CA GLU A 113 -17.70 6.27 2.23
C GLU A 113 -18.59 5.92 1.02
N GLN A 114 -18.73 6.82 0.05
CA GLN A 114 -19.43 6.54 -1.20
C GLN A 114 -18.80 5.37 -1.95
N TRP A 115 -17.47 5.28 -1.98
CA TRP A 115 -16.76 4.17 -2.63
C TRP A 115 -16.86 2.85 -1.85
N VAL A 116 -16.82 2.90 -0.51
CA VAL A 116 -17.05 1.71 0.33
C VAL A 116 -18.46 1.17 0.11
N LYS A 117 -19.46 2.04 0.00
CA LYS A 117 -20.87 1.66 -0.21
C LYS A 117 -21.16 1.03 -1.57
N THR A 118 -20.22 1.01 -2.52
CA THR A 118 -20.41 0.28 -3.79
C THR A 118 -20.13 -1.21 -3.66
N ASP A 119 -19.58 -1.66 -2.54
CA ASP A 119 -19.22 -3.05 -2.28
C ASP A 119 -20.45 -3.90 -1.90
N PRO A 120 -20.79 -4.96 -2.66
CA PRO A 120 -21.92 -5.83 -2.34
C PRO A 120 -21.85 -6.47 -0.95
N ALA A 121 -20.64 -6.81 -0.47
CA ALA A 121 -20.48 -7.41 0.85
C ALA A 121 -20.74 -6.38 1.98
N VAL A 122 -20.43 -5.11 1.74
CA VAL A 122 -20.81 -4.02 2.67
C VAL A 122 -22.31 -3.76 2.61
N GLN A 123 -22.90 -3.67 1.42
CA GLN A 123 -24.35 -3.46 1.26
C GLN A 123 -25.18 -4.57 1.91
N ALA A 124 -24.72 -5.82 1.81
CA ALA A 124 -25.35 -6.97 2.43
C ALA A 124 -25.08 -7.08 3.94
N GLY A 125 -24.27 -6.19 4.53
CA GLY A 125 -23.92 -6.21 5.95
C GLY A 125 -22.99 -7.35 6.35
N VAL A 126 -22.29 -7.99 5.40
CA VAL A 126 -21.22 -8.97 5.66
C VAL A 126 -20.02 -8.27 6.29
N PHE A 127 -19.69 -7.07 5.78
CA PHE A 127 -18.67 -6.20 6.35
C PHE A 127 -19.27 -4.91 6.88
N ASN A 128 -18.80 -4.49 8.04
CA ASN A 128 -18.89 -3.12 8.54
C ASN A 128 -17.56 -2.41 8.26
N TYR A 129 -17.52 -1.09 8.46
CA TYR A 129 -16.33 -0.31 8.20
C TYR A 129 -16.16 0.89 9.13
N GLU A 130 -14.91 1.30 9.32
CA GLU A 130 -14.53 2.55 9.97
C GLU A 130 -13.60 3.36 9.07
N ILE A 131 -13.76 4.69 9.07
CA ILE A 131 -13.08 5.58 8.14
C ILE A 131 -12.22 6.61 8.89
N PHE A 132 -10.92 6.61 8.60
CA PHE A 132 -9.93 7.47 9.25
C PHE A 132 -9.21 8.35 8.25
N PRO A 133 -9.02 9.65 8.52
CA PRO A 133 -8.08 10.44 7.74
C PRO A 133 -6.67 9.93 8.03
N TRP A 134 -5.85 9.81 7.00
CA TRP A 134 -4.50 9.28 7.15
C TRP A 134 -3.51 10.08 6.34
N TYR A 135 -2.31 10.26 6.89
CA TYR A 135 -1.23 11.00 6.24
C TYR A 135 -0.12 10.01 5.87
N GLY A 136 0.13 9.89 4.57
CA GLY A 136 0.96 8.84 4.02
C GLY A 136 1.81 9.32 2.85
N SER A 137 2.70 8.45 2.37
CA SER A 137 3.58 8.77 1.24
C SER A 137 2.78 9.11 -0.01
N ALA A 138 3.11 10.22 -0.66
CA ALA A 138 2.52 10.60 -1.95
C ALA A 138 2.89 9.61 -3.06
N ALA A 139 3.94 8.80 -2.85
CA ALA A 139 4.39 7.78 -3.79
C ALA A 139 3.56 6.49 -3.79
N LEU A 140 2.61 6.30 -2.86
CA LEU A 140 1.81 5.07 -2.78
C LEU A 140 1.14 4.66 -4.10
N PRO A 141 0.50 5.54 -4.88
CA PRO A 141 -0.11 5.13 -6.15
C PRO A 141 0.89 4.56 -7.17
N LEU A 142 2.20 4.83 -7.02
CA LEU A 142 3.19 4.36 -7.99
C LEU A 142 3.39 2.85 -7.93
N TYR A 143 3.28 2.21 -6.75
CA TYR A 143 3.50 0.77 -6.67
C TYR A 143 2.43 -0.01 -7.44
N LEU A 144 1.20 0.50 -7.53
CA LEU A 144 0.12 -0.18 -8.24
C LEU A 144 0.45 -0.43 -9.71
N LYS A 145 1.22 0.45 -10.35
CA LYS A 145 1.70 0.25 -11.72
C LYS A 145 2.59 -0.99 -11.85
N HIS A 146 3.39 -1.25 -10.81
CA HIS A 146 4.28 -2.40 -10.74
C HIS A 146 3.61 -3.66 -10.21
N HIS A 147 2.43 -3.56 -9.59
CA HIS A 147 1.71 -4.73 -9.08
C HIS A 147 1.43 -5.75 -10.20
N GLY A 148 1.01 -5.29 -11.38
CA GLY A 148 0.78 -6.16 -12.54
C GLY A 148 2.05 -6.81 -13.10
N GLU A 149 3.23 -6.25 -12.83
CA GLU A 149 4.52 -6.83 -13.23
C GLU A 149 4.94 -7.96 -12.26
N ILE A 150 4.42 -7.93 -11.03
CA ILE A 150 4.74 -8.89 -9.96
C ILE A 150 3.70 -10.01 -9.89
N ALA A 151 2.43 -9.70 -10.17
CA ALA A 151 1.33 -10.64 -10.08
C ALA A 151 1.36 -11.65 -11.24
N LYS A 152 1.36 -12.95 -10.91
CA LYS A 152 1.18 -14.02 -11.90
C LYS A 152 -0.29 -14.26 -12.22
N GLU A 153 -1.16 -14.02 -11.24
CA GLU A 153 -2.61 -14.17 -11.31
C GLU A 153 -3.26 -13.14 -10.39
N ASN A 154 -4.53 -12.82 -10.64
CA ASN A 154 -5.31 -11.98 -9.74
C ASN A 154 -5.76 -12.81 -8.54
N PRO A 155 -5.66 -12.26 -7.32
CA PRO A 155 -6.13 -12.93 -6.10
C PRO A 155 -7.66 -13.12 -6.06
#